data_AF-K4D907-F1
#
_entry.id   AF-K4D907-F1
#
_cell.length_a   1.000
_cell.length_b   1.000
_cell.length_c   1.000
_cell.angle_alpha   90.00
_cell.angle_beta   90.00
_cell.angle_gamma   90.00
#
_symmetry.space_group_name_H-M   'P 1'
#
loop_
_entity.id
_entity.type
_entity.pdbx_description
1 polymer ?
#
loop_
_entity_poly.entity_id
_entity_poly.type
_entity_poly.pdbx_seq_one_letter_code
_entity_poly.pdbx_strand_id
1 'polypeptide(L)'
;MEKDMKEDEFLKGDDTSGKGLFEVVLDEIKCIGLGIDNLRGQAYDNGSNMKGKHLRVQKGLLDINPRSFYTPCGCHNLNLVLCDMAKSCTKAISFFGVLQHSVPSLTLKSLSQTRWKSHIESVKAIRFQTPQIRDALFKLEKVSDDPKIKSEANCLAIFELENFEFLLGMTIWHDVLFAVNSINKSLQSKDMHIDVVIDQLRGLVSFL
;
A
#
# COMPACT_ATOMS: atom_id res chain seq x y z
N MET A 1 1.28 39.55 3.82
CA MET A 1 2.24 39.00 2.83
C MET A 1 2.08 37.50 2.91
N GLU A 2 1.16 36.94 2.13
CA GLU A 2 1.08 35.48 1.95
C GLU A 2 2.39 35.05 1.29
N LYS A 3 3.23 34.32 2.02
CA LYS A 3 4.26 33.53 1.37
C LYS A 3 3.50 32.39 0.70
N ASP A 4 3.55 32.33 -0.63
CA ASP A 4 3.07 31.16 -1.37
C ASP A 4 3.75 29.91 -0.77
N MET A 5 2.95 29.07 -0.11
CA MET A 5 3.40 27.79 0.40
C MET A 5 3.74 26.95 -0.82
N LYS A 6 5.03 26.68 -1.06
CA LYS A 6 5.44 25.80 -2.14
C LYS A 6 4.89 24.41 -1.83
N GLU A 7 3.85 24.01 -2.55
CA GLU A 7 3.41 22.62 -2.54
C GLU A 7 4.57 21.73 -3.01
N ASP A 8 4.80 20.62 -2.31
CA ASP A 8 5.72 19.55 -2.71
C ASP A 8 7.24 19.80 -2.49
N GLU A 9 7.63 20.58 -1.48
CA GLU A 9 9.04 20.70 -1.05
C GLU A 9 9.48 19.50 -0.19
N PHE A 10 10.57 18.83 -0.60
CA PHE A 10 11.13 17.69 0.13
C PHE A 10 12.26 18.13 1.06
N LEU A 11 12.12 17.83 2.36
CA LEU A 11 13.16 18.08 3.35
C LEU A 11 14.14 16.91 3.41
N LYS A 12 15.44 17.22 3.50
CA LYS A 12 16.48 16.20 3.69
C LYS A 12 16.56 15.83 5.18
N GLY A 13 16.22 14.59 5.52
CA GLY A 13 16.37 14.04 6.86
C GLY A 13 17.61 13.16 6.98
N ASP A 14 18.74 13.73 7.38
CA ASP A 14 19.99 12.98 7.59
C ASP A 14 19.94 12.11 8.85
N ASP A 15 19.32 12.61 9.93
CA ASP A 15 18.99 11.83 11.13
C ASP A 15 17.53 11.35 11.07
N THR A 16 17.34 10.03 10.92
CA THR A 16 16.02 9.39 10.86
C THR A 16 15.48 9.02 12.24
N SER A 17 16.18 9.36 13.33
CA SER A 17 15.68 9.20 14.70
C SER A 17 14.42 10.04 14.94
N GLY A 18 13.62 9.66 15.95
CA GLY A 18 12.43 10.43 16.30
C GLY A 18 12.73 11.87 16.73
N LYS A 19 13.94 12.12 17.26
CA LYS A 19 14.43 13.45 17.62
C LYS A 19 14.88 14.24 16.39
N GLY A 20 15.71 13.63 15.52
CA GLY A 20 16.19 14.28 14.30
C GLY A 20 15.04 14.72 13.39
N LEU A 21 14.06 13.84 13.17
CA LEU A 21 12.87 14.17 12.38
C LEU A 21 12.02 15.28 13.02
N PHE A 22 11.95 15.31 14.35
CA PHE A 22 11.23 16.36 15.08
C PHE A 22 11.90 17.72 14.92
N GLU A 23 13.24 17.78 15.01
CA GLU A 23 14.02 19.01 14.82
C GLU A 23 13.85 19.54 13.39
N VAL A 24 13.93 18.67 12.37
CA VAL A 24 13.68 19.04 10.97
C VAL A 24 12.29 19.67 10.78
N VAL A 25 11.23 19.07 11.36
CA VAL A 25 9.87 19.61 11.26
C VAL A 25 9.74 20.97 11.95
N LEU A 26 10.32 21.11 13.15
CA LEU A 26 10.27 22.37 13.89
C LEU A 26 11.00 23.51 13.18
N ASP A 27 12.18 23.21 12.62
CA ASP A 27 12.98 24.22 11.94
C ASP A 27 12.32 24.65 10.62
N GLU A 28 11.65 23.73 9.93
CA GLU A 28 10.87 24.08 8.75
C GLU A 28 9.67 24.99 9.10
N ILE A 29 8.88 24.63 10.12
CA ILE A 29 7.75 25.46 10.60
C ILE A 29 8.21 26.91 10.87
N LYS A 30 9.38 27.07 11.51
CA LYS A 30 9.98 28.39 11.76
C LYS A 30 10.44 29.06 10.47
N CYS A 31 11.08 28.33 9.55
CA CYS A 31 11.60 28.83 8.28
C CYS A 31 10.48 29.44 7.40
N ILE A 32 9.35 28.75 7.31
CA ILE A 32 8.16 29.25 6.59
C ILE A 32 7.43 30.36 7.34
N GLY A 33 7.80 30.64 8.58
CA GLY A 33 7.25 31.72 9.41
C GLY A 33 5.92 31.38 10.08
N LEU A 34 5.62 30.09 10.24
CA LEU A 34 4.42 29.64 10.97
C LEU A 34 4.71 29.53 12.47
N GLY A 35 3.78 30.00 13.30
CA GLY A 35 3.86 29.85 14.75
C GLY A 35 3.46 28.43 15.18
N ILE A 36 4.31 27.76 15.96
CA ILE A 36 4.05 26.39 16.45
C ILE A 36 2.77 26.30 17.30
N ASP A 37 2.39 27.38 17.98
CA ASP A 37 1.15 27.48 18.75
C ASP A 37 -0.12 27.38 17.89
N ASN A 38 0.00 27.67 16.59
CA ASN A 38 -1.10 27.57 15.63
C ASN A 38 -1.23 26.18 15.01
N LEU A 39 -0.31 25.25 15.29
CA LEU A 39 -0.41 23.86 14.83
C LEU A 39 -1.65 23.18 15.46
N ARG A 40 -2.55 22.65 14.62
CA ARG A 40 -3.80 22.02 15.08
C ARG A 40 -3.86 20.51 14.86
N GLY A 41 -3.01 20.01 13.99
CA GLY A 41 -3.00 18.60 13.65
C GLY A 41 -1.65 18.17 13.13
N GLN A 42 -1.42 16.88 13.26
CA GLN A 42 -0.27 16.19 12.73
C GLN A 42 -0.73 14.81 12.22
N ALA A 43 -0.36 14.45 11.01
CA ALA A 43 -0.77 13.20 10.39
C ALA A 43 0.37 12.57 9.60
N TYR A 44 0.65 11.29 9.88
CA TYR A 44 1.68 10.49 9.22
C TYR A 44 1.44 9.00 9.50
N ASP A 45 2.28 8.13 8.92
CA ASP A 45 2.19 6.69 9.10
C ASP A 45 2.45 6.23 10.55
N ASN A 46 2.30 4.93 10.80
CA ASN A 46 2.57 4.35 12.12
C ASN A 46 4.06 4.07 12.35
N GLY A 47 4.95 4.72 11.59
CA GLY A 47 6.40 4.58 11.70
C GLY A 47 6.83 4.82 13.13
N SER A 48 7.68 3.92 13.66
CA SER A 48 8.02 3.93 15.07
C SER A 48 8.55 5.30 15.48
N ASN A 49 9.47 5.90 14.71
CA ASN A 49 10.08 7.21 14.94
C ASN A 49 9.10 8.40 14.88
N MET A 50 7.95 8.23 14.24
CA MET A 50 6.93 9.26 14.12
C MET A 50 5.90 9.19 15.26
N LYS A 51 5.21 8.04 15.40
CA LYS A 51 4.05 7.83 16.31
C LYS A 51 4.41 7.56 17.78
N GLY A 52 5.62 7.08 18.07
CA GLY A 52 5.91 6.52 19.40
C GLY A 52 5.78 7.51 20.58
N LYS A 53 5.61 6.95 21.79
CA LYS A 53 5.24 7.69 23.01
C LYS A 53 6.39 8.45 23.70
N HIS A 54 7.64 8.21 23.32
CA HIS A 54 8.83 8.74 23.98
C HIS A 54 9.84 9.25 22.95
N LEU A 55 10.27 10.51 23.05
CA LEU A 55 11.34 11.12 22.24
C LEU A 55 11.11 11.00 20.72
N ARG A 56 9.87 11.27 20.28
CA ARG A 56 9.41 11.09 18.90
C ARG A 56 8.65 12.33 18.43
N VAL A 57 8.46 12.43 17.11
CA VAL A 57 7.77 13.57 16.47
C VAL A 57 6.40 13.82 17.10
N GLN A 58 5.58 12.77 17.25
CA GLN A 58 4.24 12.90 17.83
C GLN A 58 4.23 13.55 19.20
N LYS A 59 5.04 12.96 20.09
CA LYS A 59 5.11 13.38 21.48
C LYS A 59 5.73 14.77 21.59
N GLY A 60 6.81 15.05 20.85
CA GLY A 60 7.48 16.35 20.86
C GLY A 60 6.55 17.48 20.42
N LEU A 61 5.77 17.29 19.36
CA LEU A 61 4.81 18.30 18.89
C LEU A 61 3.65 18.50 19.88
N LEU A 62 3.16 17.42 20.50
CA LEU A 62 2.13 17.50 21.54
C LEU A 62 2.64 18.19 22.82
N ASP A 63 3.91 17.99 23.17
CA ASP A 63 4.52 18.62 24.35
C ASP A 63 4.69 20.14 24.19
N ILE A 64 4.97 20.59 22.97
CA ILE A 64 5.02 22.03 22.66
C ILE A 64 3.61 22.61 22.54
N ASN A 65 2.73 21.93 21.81
CA ASN A 65 1.37 22.39 21.58
C ASN A 65 0.37 21.24 21.79
N PRO A 66 -0.27 21.17 22.97
CA PRO A 66 -1.26 20.13 23.30
C PRO A 66 -2.49 20.12 22.37
N ARG A 67 -2.67 21.15 21.55
CA ARG A 67 -3.78 21.26 20.57
C ARG A 67 -3.42 20.63 19.21
N SER A 68 -2.19 20.15 19.02
CA SER A 68 -1.75 19.48 17.79
C SER A 68 -2.17 18.00 17.77
N PHE A 69 -3.43 17.74 17.43
CA PHE A 69 -4.00 16.39 17.47
C PHE A 69 -3.31 15.45 16.46
N TYR A 70 -2.95 14.26 16.92
CA TYR A 70 -2.36 13.23 16.06
C TYR A 70 -3.42 12.33 15.42
N THR A 71 -3.38 12.24 14.08
CA THR A 71 -4.20 11.32 13.30
C THR A 71 -3.30 10.33 12.54
N PRO A 72 -3.43 9.01 12.74
CA PRO A 72 -2.70 8.04 11.93
C PRO A 72 -3.20 8.07 10.48
N CYS A 73 -2.31 7.86 9.52
CA CYS A 73 -2.65 7.84 8.11
C CYS A 73 -3.71 6.78 7.78
N GLY A 74 -4.86 7.22 7.27
CA GLY A 74 -5.97 6.36 6.86
C GLY A 74 -5.58 5.35 5.78
N CYS A 75 -4.81 5.78 4.78
CA CYS A 75 -4.33 4.89 3.72
C CYS A 75 -3.41 3.79 4.25
N HIS A 76 -2.53 4.14 5.18
CA HIS A 76 -1.66 3.16 5.81
C HIS A 76 -2.47 2.17 6.64
N ASN A 77 -3.48 2.61 7.37
CA ASN A 77 -4.36 1.71 8.13
C ASN A 77 -5.16 0.76 7.22
N LEU A 78 -5.73 1.25 6.11
CA LEU A 78 -6.42 0.39 5.12
C LEU A 78 -5.48 -0.67 4.54
N ASN A 79 -4.23 -0.28 4.27
CA ASN A 79 -3.20 -1.20 3.81
C ASN A 79 -2.83 -2.26 4.88
N LEU A 80 -2.84 -1.91 6.16
CA LEU A 80 -2.63 -2.87 7.25
C LEU A 80 -3.78 -3.87 7.33
N VAL A 81 -5.03 -3.41 7.20
CA VAL A 81 -6.20 -4.30 7.16
C VAL A 81 -6.09 -5.32 6.04
N LEU A 82 -5.71 -4.90 4.83
CA LEU A 82 -5.45 -5.82 3.71
C LEU A 82 -4.37 -6.85 4.01
N CYS A 83 -3.26 -6.42 4.64
CA CYS A 83 -2.19 -7.33 5.08
C CYS A 83 -2.71 -8.37 6.06
N ASP A 84 -3.48 -7.95 7.05
CA ASP A 84 -3.99 -8.83 8.08
C ASP A 84 -5.03 -9.81 7.50
N MET A 85 -5.92 -9.33 6.62
CA MET A 85 -6.85 -10.18 5.87
C MET A 85 -6.09 -11.25 5.08
N ALA A 86 -5.07 -10.87 4.31
CA ALA A 86 -4.31 -11.81 3.49
C ALA A 86 -3.55 -12.85 4.34
N LYS A 87 -3.01 -12.44 5.49
CA LYS A 87 -2.26 -13.32 6.40
C LYS A 87 -3.16 -14.17 7.30
N SER A 88 -4.43 -13.80 7.48
CA SER A 88 -5.38 -14.56 8.31
C SER A 88 -5.92 -15.81 7.62
N CYS A 89 -5.74 -15.95 6.30
CA CYS A 89 -6.31 -17.02 5.50
C CYS A 89 -5.21 -17.82 4.80
N THR A 90 -5.11 -19.12 5.08
CA THR A 90 -4.11 -20.00 4.45
C THR A 90 -4.25 -20.04 2.93
N LYS A 91 -5.49 -20.06 2.41
CA LYS A 91 -5.73 -19.99 0.96
C LYS A 91 -5.22 -18.69 0.34
N ALA A 92 -5.37 -17.56 1.04
CA ALA A 92 -4.85 -16.28 0.59
C ALA A 92 -3.32 -16.24 0.63
N ILE A 93 -2.70 -16.79 1.68
CA ILE A 93 -1.24 -16.95 1.76
C ILE A 93 -0.73 -17.77 0.57
N SER A 94 -1.34 -18.93 0.30
CA SER A 94 -0.98 -19.78 -0.84
C SER A 94 -1.17 -19.05 -2.17
N PHE A 95 -2.30 -18.38 -2.36
CA PHE A 95 -2.59 -17.58 -3.56
C PHE A 95 -1.51 -16.51 -3.81
N PHE A 96 -1.18 -15.69 -2.81
CA PHE A 96 -0.15 -14.66 -2.95
C PHE A 96 1.26 -15.25 -3.08
N GLY A 97 1.52 -16.43 -2.52
CA GLY A 97 2.75 -17.18 -2.70
C GLY A 97 2.95 -17.61 -4.16
N VAL A 98 1.93 -18.18 -4.78
CA VAL A 98 1.93 -18.53 -6.22
C VAL A 98 2.13 -17.26 -7.06
N LEU A 99 1.36 -16.21 -6.76
CA LEU A 99 1.47 -14.92 -7.47
C LEU A 99 2.89 -14.34 -7.45
N GLN A 100 3.56 -14.42 -6.30
CA GLN A 100 4.93 -13.95 -6.12
C GLN A 100 5.95 -14.82 -6.87
N HIS A 101 5.74 -16.14 -6.92
CA HIS A 101 6.60 -17.06 -7.65
C HIS A 101 6.49 -16.88 -9.17
N SER A 102 5.27 -16.71 -9.68
CA SER A 102 5.01 -16.60 -11.12
C SER A 102 5.45 -15.27 -11.73
N VAL A 103 5.58 -14.19 -10.94
CA VAL A 103 5.92 -12.86 -11.46
C VAL A 103 7.07 -12.19 -10.68
N PRO A 104 8.31 -12.70 -10.77
CA PRO A 104 9.43 -12.19 -9.99
C PRO A 104 9.86 -10.75 -10.35
N SER A 105 9.64 -10.32 -11.60
CA SER A 105 9.98 -8.97 -12.12
C SER A 105 8.98 -7.88 -11.70
N LEU A 106 7.72 -8.25 -11.42
CA LEU A 106 6.82 -7.45 -10.60
C LEU A 106 7.10 -7.86 -9.17
N THR A 107 8.24 -7.43 -8.62
CA THR A 107 8.55 -7.65 -7.21
C THR A 107 7.39 -7.09 -6.39
N LEU A 108 6.45 -7.96 -6.03
CA LEU A 108 5.58 -7.83 -4.89
C LEU A 108 6.55 -7.72 -3.74
N LYS A 109 7.03 -6.50 -3.49
CA LYS A 109 7.85 -6.22 -2.31
C LYS A 109 7.05 -6.83 -1.18
N SER A 110 7.72 -7.69 -0.38
CA SER A 110 7.20 -8.34 0.83
C SER A 110 6.02 -7.55 1.37
N LEU A 111 4.85 -8.19 1.59
CA LEU A 111 3.58 -7.62 2.10
C LEU A 111 3.82 -6.45 3.08
N SER A 112 4.15 -5.30 2.53
CA SER A 112 4.76 -4.18 3.25
C SER A 112 3.73 -3.09 3.29
N GLN A 113 3.75 -2.41 4.42
CA GLN A 113 2.67 -1.55 4.88
C GLN A 113 2.44 -0.32 3.97
N THR A 114 3.26 -0.10 2.94
CA THR A 114 3.28 1.16 2.18
C THR A 114 2.93 1.06 0.70
N ARG A 115 2.75 -0.11 0.07
CA ARG A 115 2.59 -0.16 -1.41
C ARG A 115 1.63 -1.20 -1.98
N TRP A 116 0.42 -1.35 -1.46
CA TRP A 116 -0.64 -2.20 -2.07
C TRP A 116 -1.02 -1.83 -3.50
N LYS A 117 -0.69 -0.61 -3.95
CA LYS A 117 -0.80 -0.22 -5.36
C LYS A 117 -0.04 -1.17 -6.30
N SER A 118 1.11 -1.73 -5.89
CA SER A 118 1.80 -2.73 -6.73
C SER A 118 1.07 -4.06 -6.76
N HIS A 119 0.41 -4.44 -5.66
CA HIS A 119 -0.32 -5.71 -5.57
C HIS A 119 -1.56 -5.72 -6.46
N ILE A 120 -2.34 -4.63 -6.50
CA ILE A 120 -3.49 -4.55 -7.42
C ILE A 120 -3.04 -4.60 -8.89
N GLU A 121 -1.92 -3.96 -9.25
CA GLU A 121 -1.44 -4.00 -10.63
C GLU A 121 -0.91 -5.39 -11.02
N SER A 122 -0.23 -6.12 -10.11
CA SER A 122 0.14 -7.53 -10.35
C SER A 122 -1.09 -8.43 -10.53
N VAL A 123 -2.08 -8.25 -9.66
CA VAL A 123 -3.35 -8.99 -9.71
C VAL A 123 -4.11 -8.72 -11.00
N LYS A 124 -4.20 -7.45 -11.44
CA LYS A 124 -4.80 -7.07 -12.72
C LYS A 124 -4.01 -7.63 -13.90
N ALA A 125 -2.68 -7.52 -13.87
CA ALA A 125 -1.82 -8.01 -14.94
C ALA A 125 -2.06 -9.49 -15.18
N ILE A 126 -2.06 -10.31 -14.13
CA ILE A 126 -2.39 -11.74 -14.28
C ILE A 126 -3.83 -11.90 -14.72
N ARG A 127 -4.83 -11.38 -13.99
CA ARG A 127 -6.25 -11.57 -14.31
C ARG A 127 -6.61 -11.28 -15.76
N PHE A 128 -6.06 -10.19 -16.33
CA PHE A 128 -6.37 -9.78 -17.70
C PHE A 128 -5.43 -10.36 -18.77
N GLN A 129 -4.27 -10.88 -18.38
CA GLN A 129 -3.31 -11.52 -19.31
C GLN A 129 -3.26 -13.04 -19.19
N THR A 130 -4.02 -13.67 -18.28
CA THR A 130 -4.05 -15.13 -18.08
C THR A 130 -4.23 -15.90 -19.39
N PRO A 131 -5.14 -15.51 -20.33
CA PRO A 131 -5.26 -16.21 -21.60
C PRO A 131 -3.97 -16.17 -22.43
N GLN A 132 -3.32 -15.02 -22.53
CA GLN A 132 -2.09 -14.84 -23.30
C GLN A 132 -0.91 -15.57 -22.64
N ILE A 133 -0.82 -15.53 -21.31
CA ILE A 133 0.20 -16.26 -20.54
C ILE A 133 0.05 -17.77 -20.78
N ARG A 134 -1.19 -18.27 -20.73
CA ARG A 134 -1.48 -19.67 -20.99
C ARG A 134 -1.11 -20.08 -22.42
N ASP A 135 -1.50 -19.29 -23.41
CA ASP A 135 -1.19 -19.58 -24.81
C ASP A 135 0.33 -19.56 -25.05
N ALA A 136 1.07 -18.67 -24.37
CA ALA A 136 2.53 -18.65 -24.40
C ALA A 136 3.15 -19.89 -23.73
N LEU A 137 2.62 -20.35 -22.59
CA LEU A 137 3.07 -21.57 -21.91
C LEU A 137 2.83 -22.81 -22.75
N PHE A 138 1.66 -22.95 -23.40
CA PHE A 138 1.40 -24.05 -24.33
C PHE A 138 2.30 -23.99 -25.57
N LYS A 139 2.64 -22.79 -26.05
CA LYS A 139 3.58 -22.66 -27.16
C LYS A 139 5.00 -23.06 -26.74
N LEU A 140 5.42 -22.71 -25.53
CA LEU A 140 6.71 -23.10 -24.96
C LEU A 140 6.81 -24.62 -24.77
N GLU A 141 5.75 -25.25 -24.26
CA GLU A 141 5.65 -26.70 -24.12
C GLU A 141 5.78 -27.42 -25.47
N LYS A 142 5.23 -26.87 -26.55
CA LYS A 142 5.37 -27.46 -27.90
C LYS A 142 6.74 -27.27 -28.52
N VAL A 143 7.41 -26.14 -28.26
CA VAL A 143 8.64 -25.74 -28.95
C VAL A 143 9.91 -26.16 -28.20
N SER A 144 9.85 -26.35 -26.88
CA SER A 144 11.02 -26.72 -26.08
C SER A 144 11.43 -28.18 -26.29
N ASP A 145 12.72 -28.44 -26.46
CA ASP A 145 13.28 -29.80 -26.46
C ASP A 145 13.64 -30.31 -25.07
N ASP A 146 13.75 -29.41 -24.08
CA ASP A 146 14.01 -29.78 -22.68
C ASP A 146 12.74 -30.35 -22.02
N PRO A 147 12.75 -31.63 -21.60
CA PRO A 147 11.61 -32.26 -20.93
C PRO A 147 11.19 -31.55 -19.63
N LYS A 148 12.14 -30.93 -18.92
CA LYS A 148 11.87 -30.19 -17.69
C LYS A 148 11.06 -28.92 -17.99
N ILE A 149 11.49 -28.14 -18.98
CA ILE A 149 10.77 -26.93 -19.40
C ILE A 149 9.36 -27.28 -19.89
N LYS A 150 9.21 -28.38 -20.64
CA LYS A 150 7.89 -28.86 -21.09
C LYS A 150 6.97 -29.18 -19.92
N SER A 151 7.48 -29.96 -18.96
CA SER A 151 6.71 -30.33 -17.76
C SER A 151 6.34 -29.10 -16.93
N GLU A 152 7.27 -28.17 -16.71
CA GLU A 152 7.03 -26.95 -15.93
C GLU A 152 6.00 -26.03 -16.62
N ALA A 153 6.13 -25.82 -17.93
CA ALA A 153 5.21 -24.98 -18.68
C ALA A 153 3.77 -25.53 -18.67
N ASN A 154 3.62 -26.86 -18.83
CA ASN A 154 2.33 -27.52 -18.74
C ASN A 154 1.74 -27.42 -17.32
N CYS A 155 2.57 -27.68 -16.30
CA CYS A 155 2.13 -27.59 -14.91
C CYS A 155 1.64 -26.18 -14.54
N LEU A 156 2.37 -25.13 -14.94
CA LEU A 156 1.98 -23.75 -14.70
C LEU A 156 0.67 -23.39 -15.43
N ALA A 157 0.49 -23.86 -16.67
CA ALA A 157 -0.71 -23.56 -17.44
C ALA A 157 -1.95 -24.22 -16.84
N ILE A 158 -1.89 -25.51 -16.53
CA ILE A 158 -3.07 -26.31 -16.17
C ILE A 158 -3.30 -26.35 -14.64
N PHE A 159 -2.25 -26.62 -13.86
CA PHE A 159 -2.42 -26.90 -12.43
C PHE A 159 -2.30 -25.67 -11.54
N GLU A 160 -1.69 -24.59 -12.03
CA GLU A 160 -1.57 -23.32 -11.29
C GLU A 160 -2.56 -22.28 -11.81
N LEU A 161 -2.46 -21.86 -13.07
CA LEU A 161 -3.25 -20.74 -13.61
C LEU A 161 -4.73 -21.08 -13.88
N GLU A 162 -5.03 -22.30 -14.32
CA GLU A 162 -6.40 -22.77 -14.55
C GLU A 162 -7.03 -23.47 -13.33
N ASN A 163 -6.31 -23.51 -12.20
CA ASN A 163 -6.84 -24.06 -10.97
C ASN A 163 -8.04 -23.25 -10.47
N PHE A 164 -9.14 -23.92 -10.14
CA PHE A 164 -10.35 -23.26 -9.65
C PHE A 164 -10.10 -22.39 -8.41
N GLU A 165 -9.32 -22.88 -7.44
CA GLU A 165 -9.01 -22.11 -6.23
C GLU A 165 -8.17 -20.88 -6.57
N PHE A 166 -7.24 -20.99 -7.53
CA PHE A 166 -6.46 -19.85 -8.00
C PHE A 166 -7.34 -18.83 -8.71
N LEU A 167 -8.21 -19.24 -9.64
CA LEU A 167 -9.13 -18.35 -10.37
C LEU A 167 -10.16 -17.68 -9.44
N LEU A 168 -10.67 -18.41 -8.45
CA LEU A 168 -11.55 -17.88 -7.43
C LEU A 168 -10.82 -16.86 -6.55
N GLY A 169 -9.63 -17.23 -6.05
CA GLY A 169 -8.77 -16.33 -5.28
C GLY A 169 -8.41 -15.07 -6.08
N MET A 170 -8.13 -15.23 -7.37
CA MET A 170 -7.81 -14.14 -8.29
C MET A 170 -8.97 -13.14 -8.41
N THR A 171 -10.20 -13.64 -8.44
CA THR A 171 -11.41 -12.80 -8.50
C THR A 171 -11.68 -12.10 -7.17
N ILE A 172 -11.67 -12.84 -6.07
CA ILE A 172 -11.90 -12.28 -4.73
C ILE A 172 -10.87 -11.17 -4.44
N TRP A 173 -9.58 -11.46 -4.64
CA TRP A 173 -8.52 -10.50 -4.36
C TRP A 173 -8.51 -9.33 -5.31
N HIS A 174 -8.88 -9.52 -6.58
CA HIS A 174 -9.06 -8.39 -7.50
C HIS A 174 -10.11 -7.41 -6.98
N ASP A 175 -11.28 -7.90 -6.58
CA ASP A 175 -12.41 -7.05 -6.20
C ASP A 175 -12.13 -6.33 -4.87
N VAL A 176 -11.58 -7.05 -3.88
CA VAL A 176 -11.15 -6.48 -2.59
C VAL A 176 -10.08 -5.41 -2.78
N LEU A 177 -9.01 -5.72 -3.54
CA LEU A 177 -7.93 -4.76 -3.78
C LEU A 177 -8.42 -3.55 -4.59
N PHE A 178 -9.32 -3.76 -5.54
CA PHE A 178 -9.91 -2.68 -6.32
C PHE A 178 -10.72 -1.72 -5.44
N ALA A 179 -11.61 -2.25 -4.60
CA ALA A 179 -12.43 -1.46 -3.68
C ALA A 179 -11.55 -0.63 -2.73
N VAL A 180 -10.58 -1.26 -2.06
CA VAL A 180 -9.68 -0.55 -1.13
C VAL A 180 -8.79 0.46 -1.85
N ASN A 181 -8.25 0.13 -3.03
CA ASN A 181 -7.41 1.04 -3.79
C ASN A 181 -8.17 2.27 -4.29
N SER A 182 -9.46 2.13 -4.63
CA SER A 182 -10.32 3.26 -4.99
C SER A 182 -10.38 4.30 -3.87
N ILE A 183 -10.60 3.83 -2.63
CA ILE A 183 -10.68 4.70 -1.46
C ILE A 183 -9.31 5.26 -1.08
N ASN A 184 -8.25 4.47 -1.19
CA ASN A 184 -6.89 4.95 -1.00
C ASN A 184 -6.54 6.11 -1.94
N LYS A 185 -6.98 6.06 -3.20
CA LYS A 185 -6.80 7.18 -4.16
C LYS A 185 -7.61 8.40 -3.74
N SER A 186 -8.85 8.20 -3.28
CA SER A 186 -9.71 9.28 -2.79
C SER A 186 -9.09 10.00 -1.58
N LEU A 187 -8.61 9.24 -0.59
CA LEU A 187 -7.91 9.74 0.61
C LEU A 187 -6.62 10.51 0.31
N GLN A 188 -6.00 10.30 -0.85
CA GLN A 188 -4.75 10.93 -1.27
C GLN A 188 -4.98 12.06 -2.30
N SER A 189 -6.22 12.33 -2.67
CA SER A 189 -6.54 13.42 -3.61
C SER A 189 -6.27 14.77 -2.96
N LYS A 190 -5.70 15.72 -3.72
CA LYS A 190 -5.55 17.11 -3.26
C LYS A 190 -6.91 17.75 -2.96
N ASP A 191 -7.93 17.39 -3.75
CA ASP A 191 -9.31 17.88 -3.61
C ASP A 191 -10.20 16.92 -2.79
N MET A 192 -9.63 16.25 -1.78
CA MET A 192 -10.36 15.28 -0.96
C MET A 192 -11.43 15.98 -0.10
N HIS A 193 -12.66 15.48 -0.20
CA HIS A 193 -13.77 15.85 0.67
C HIS A 193 -13.98 14.80 1.78
N ILE A 194 -13.93 15.23 3.04
CA ILE A 194 -13.94 14.31 4.20
C ILE A 194 -15.26 13.55 4.34
N ASP A 195 -16.39 14.20 4.05
CA ASP A 195 -17.74 13.62 4.03
C ASP A 195 -17.85 12.53 2.96
N VAL A 196 -17.37 12.81 1.73
CA VAL A 196 -17.33 11.84 0.64
C VAL A 196 -16.51 10.60 1.02
N VAL A 197 -15.33 10.81 1.61
CA VAL A 197 -14.46 9.70 2.05
C VAL A 197 -15.11 8.89 3.17
N ILE A 198 -15.82 9.53 4.10
CA ILE A 198 -16.56 8.82 5.17
C ILE A 198 -17.63 7.90 4.56
N ASP A 199 -18.39 8.38 3.59
CA ASP A 199 -19.41 7.56 2.94
C ASP A 199 -18.80 6.43 2.10
N GLN A 200 -17.69 6.69 1.42
CA GLN A 200 -16.92 5.65 0.73
C GLN A 200 -16.39 4.58 1.70
N LEU A 201 -15.87 4.98 2.87
CA LEU A 201 -15.39 4.05 3.90
C LEU A 201 -16.54 3.21 4.47
N ARG A 202 -17.72 3.80 4.71
CA ARG A 202 -18.93 3.07 5.11
C ARG A 202 -19.34 2.05 4.05
N GLY A 203 -19.29 2.45 2.78
CA GLY A 203 -19.53 1.57 1.64
C GLY A 203 -18.56 0.38 1.62
N LEU A 204 -17.27 0.62 1.87
CA LEU A 204 -16.28 -0.45 1.97
C LEU A 204 -16.56 -1.39 3.15
N VAL A 205 -16.93 -0.86 4.31
CA VAL A 205 -17.28 -1.68 5.48
C VAL A 205 -18.52 -2.55 5.21
N SER A 206 -19.48 -2.08 4.40
CA SER A 206 -20.63 -2.90 3.99
C SER A 206 -20.30 -3.91 2.89
N PHE A 207 -19.25 -3.67 2.12
CA PHE A 207 -18.79 -4.57 1.05
C PHE A 207 -17.96 -5.75 1.60
N LEU A 208 -17.12 -5.51 2.60
CA LEU A 208 -16.27 -6.50 3.26
C LEU A 208 -17.05 -7.40 4.22
#